data_AF-A0A0V0Q8I0-F1
#
_entry.id   AF-A0A0V0Q8I0-F1
#
_cell.length_a   1.000
_cell.length_b   1.000
_cell.length_c   1.000
_cell.angle_alpha   90.00
_cell.angle_beta   90.00
_cell.angle_gamma   90.00
#
_symmetry.space_group_name_H-M   'P 1'
#
loop_
_entity.id
_entity.type
_entity.pdbx_description
1 polymer ?
#
loop_
_entity_poly.entity_id
_entity_poly.type
_entity_poly.pdbx_seq_one_letter_code
_entity_poly.pdbx_strand_id
1 'polypeptide(L)'
;MESINQQEKNAKQFWCFICEEKFDKIIEQNENIKQEQYCEICNSPCEEITQQTIPQSFPIFTDKQYSNFDQMMEKQNEFANKGKQLFLSQNFADALRNYIKAFDCLYTYQQQKQDENDNNEIQVEIQDNNNNENPEDNNNEWEDEDDSSGDCEIIIEQEIDGEQDDDDEDVLLYDNLIKIKNNICLCQYKLNLFQDGEKSAKFVISLDQDNYKANYNRARCLIQLKKYTQAEKCLQICLKEKPNENTIHELINECKNTNEQVIEFEQKFNIGDQNLLKKQLSQLQDASQIVIENQSSVMIQIGEPILKQNFKFKIHSKQNGFSIEQLLRQLSKIFKKIYEEEFETATNNDKVYNNQNPTVRNETDGKYGIRKLYLKDIRLDKIIYNVEKNIHLINVL
;
A
#
# COMPACT_ATOMS: atom_id res chain seq x y z
N MET A 1 -11.78 -33.18 -6.66
CA MET A 1 -10.87 -33.40 -5.52
C MET A 1 -9.65 -32.48 -5.54
N GLU A 2 -8.97 -32.25 -6.67
CA GLU A 2 -7.78 -31.37 -6.73
C GLU A 2 -7.98 -29.92 -6.20
N SER A 3 -9.16 -29.33 -6.41
CA SER A 3 -9.45 -27.95 -5.94
C SER A 3 -9.65 -27.86 -4.43
N ILE A 4 -10.19 -28.90 -3.79
CA ILE A 4 -10.44 -28.95 -2.33
C ILE A 4 -9.10 -29.13 -1.61
N ASN A 5 -8.27 -30.08 -2.09
CA ASN A 5 -6.91 -30.28 -1.57
C ASN A 5 -6.02 -29.04 -1.70
N GLN A 6 -6.18 -28.24 -2.77
CA GLN A 6 -5.45 -26.98 -2.92
C GLN A 6 -5.94 -25.89 -1.96
N GLN A 7 -7.25 -25.83 -1.68
CA GLN A 7 -7.84 -24.89 -0.71
C GLN A 7 -7.41 -25.22 0.72
N GLU A 8 -7.43 -26.49 1.12
CA GLU A 8 -6.93 -26.94 2.41
C GLU A 8 -5.43 -26.65 2.59
N LYS A 9 -4.63 -26.92 1.55
CA LYS A 9 -3.20 -26.63 1.58
C LYS A 9 -2.92 -25.13 1.69
N ASN A 10 -3.69 -24.30 1.00
CA ASN A 10 -3.62 -22.85 1.11
C ASN A 10 -4.06 -22.37 2.50
N ALA A 11 -5.10 -22.96 3.08
CA ALA A 11 -5.55 -22.66 4.43
C ALA A 11 -4.47 -23.01 5.48
N LYS A 12 -3.90 -24.23 5.41
CA LYS A 12 -2.81 -24.68 6.31
C LYS A 12 -1.56 -23.80 6.18
N GLN A 13 -1.09 -23.49 4.96
CA GLN A 13 0.07 -22.60 4.75
C GLN A 13 -0.18 -21.16 5.20
N PHE A 14 -1.40 -20.68 5.07
CA PHE A 14 -1.81 -19.34 5.47
C PHE A 14 -1.83 -19.16 6.99
N TRP A 15 -2.24 -20.17 7.76
CA TRP A 15 -2.26 -20.08 9.21
C TRP A 15 -0.87 -19.92 9.83
N CYS A 16 0.15 -20.50 9.20
CA CYS A 16 1.55 -20.20 9.54
C CYS A 16 1.92 -18.73 9.28
N PHE A 17 1.50 -18.14 8.15
CA PHE A 17 1.84 -16.76 7.76
C PHE A 17 1.18 -15.69 8.66
N ILE A 18 -0.05 -15.92 9.10
CA ILE A 18 -0.78 -15.05 10.04
C ILE A 18 -0.03 -14.90 11.39
N CYS A 19 0.63 -15.98 11.84
CA CYS A 19 1.40 -15.99 13.09
C CYS A 19 2.66 -15.12 12.98
N GLU A 20 3.33 -15.13 11.82
CA GLU A 20 4.54 -14.34 11.58
C GLU A 20 4.24 -12.83 11.48
N GLU A 21 3.16 -12.43 10.79
CA GLU A 21 2.79 -11.01 10.65
C GLU A 21 2.43 -10.33 11.99
N LYS A 22 1.94 -11.10 12.97
CA LYS A 22 1.70 -10.62 14.35
C LYS A 22 2.99 -10.44 15.13
N PHE A 23 3.97 -11.32 14.95
CA PHE A 23 5.25 -11.24 15.65
C PHE A 23 6.00 -9.96 15.26
N ASP A 24 6.04 -9.64 13.95
CA ASP A 24 6.73 -8.45 13.46
C ASP A 24 6.02 -7.14 13.87
N LYS A 25 4.68 -7.11 13.87
CA LYS A 25 3.91 -5.91 14.27
C LYS A 25 3.95 -5.65 15.78
N ILE A 26 4.04 -6.69 16.62
CA ILE A 26 4.20 -6.54 18.07
C ILE A 26 5.61 -6.01 18.42
N ILE A 27 6.64 -6.37 17.65
CA ILE A 27 7.99 -5.83 17.82
C ILE A 27 8.05 -4.35 17.38
N GLU A 28 7.45 -4.00 16.23
CA GLU A 28 7.49 -2.64 15.68
C GLU A 28 6.63 -1.61 16.44
N GLN A 29 5.53 -2.07 17.07
CA GLN A 29 4.64 -1.20 17.87
C GLN A 29 5.17 -0.92 19.29
N ASN A 30 6.06 -1.75 19.83
CA ASN A 30 6.64 -1.54 21.16
C ASN A 30 7.85 -0.60 21.17
N GLU A 31 8.51 -0.37 20.01
CA GLU A 31 9.66 0.55 19.93
C GLU A 31 9.27 2.02 19.67
N ASN A 32 8.08 2.29 19.13
CA ASN A 32 7.70 3.63 18.65
C ASN A 32 6.78 4.47 19.57
N ILE A 33 6.39 3.98 20.75
CA ILE A 33 5.47 4.70 21.68
C ILE A 33 6.21 5.44 22.80
N LYS A 34 7.43 5.93 22.54
CA LYS A 34 8.11 6.90 23.42
C LYS A 34 8.84 7.98 22.63
N GLN A 35 8.09 8.93 22.06
CA GLN A 35 8.57 10.30 21.88
C GLN A 35 7.38 11.25 21.64
N GLU A 36 7.22 12.20 22.56
CA GLU A 36 6.17 13.22 22.60
C GLU A 36 6.27 14.17 21.42
N GLN A 37 5.11 14.52 20.83
CA GLN A 37 5.00 15.53 19.79
C GLN A 37 4.94 16.94 20.41
N TYR A 38 5.96 17.77 20.14
CA TYR A 38 5.87 19.22 20.23
C TYR A 38 6.01 19.83 18.82
N CYS A 39 5.19 20.82 18.50
CA CYS A 39 5.36 21.63 17.29
C CYS A 39 6.59 22.54 17.49
N GLU A 40 7.72 22.21 16.82
CA GLU A 40 9.00 22.92 16.93
C GLU A 40 8.95 24.41 16.50
N ILE A 41 7.84 24.85 15.86
CA ILE A 41 7.74 26.20 15.31
C ILE A 41 7.09 27.18 16.28
N CYS A 42 6.11 26.76 17.10
CA CYS A 42 5.29 27.71 17.85
C CYS A 42 5.19 27.45 19.36
N ASN A 43 5.63 26.30 19.86
CA ASN A 43 5.69 26.00 21.30
C ASN A 43 4.40 26.35 22.10
N SER A 44 3.23 26.24 21.46
CA SER A 44 1.91 26.46 22.08
C SER A 44 0.90 25.41 21.59
N PRO A 45 -0.17 25.12 22.36
CA PRO A 45 -1.24 24.24 21.91
C PRO A 45 -2.10 24.99 20.88
N CYS A 46 -1.83 24.76 19.59
CA CYS A 46 -2.68 25.29 18.53
C CYS A 46 -3.97 24.47 18.48
N GLU A 47 -5.07 25.08 18.89
CA GLU A 47 -6.42 24.60 18.58
C GLU A 47 -6.68 24.84 17.09
N GLU A 48 -6.69 23.78 16.27
CA GLU A 48 -7.32 23.88 14.95
C GLU A 48 -7.81 22.52 14.42
N ILE A 49 -9.01 22.58 13.85
CA ILE A 49 -9.59 21.70 12.82
C ILE A 49 -9.98 20.28 13.29
N THR A 50 -11.29 20.11 13.50
CA THR A 50 -11.99 18.82 13.46
C THR A 50 -11.86 18.16 12.09
N GLN A 51 -10.70 17.58 11.78
CA GLN A 51 -10.67 16.38 10.97
C GLN A 51 -11.34 15.29 11.82
N GLN A 52 -12.36 14.61 11.28
CA GLN A 52 -12.88 13.41 11.92
C GLN A 52 -11.70 12.45 12.11
N THR A 53 -11.17 12.39 13.32
CA THR A 53 -10.15 11.45 13.73
C THR A 53 -10.74 10.07 13.59
N ILE A 54 -10.48 9.41 12.47
CA ILE A 54 -10.67 7.97 12.34
C ILE A 54 -9.64 7.36 13.31
N PRO A 55 -10.06 6.56 14.29
CA PRO A 55 -9.16 6.03 15.31
C PRO A 55 -8.04 5.24 14.62
N GLN A 56 -6.79 5.59 14.94
CA GLN A 56 -5.57 5.01 14.33
C GLN A 56 -5.36 3.53 14.65
N SER A 57 -6.17 2.95 15.53
CA SER A 57 -6.29 1.51 15.71
C SER A 57 -7.66 1.20 16.29
N PHE A 58 -8.34 0.21 15.73
CA PHE A 58 -9.55 -0.31 16.34
C PHE A 58 -9.14 -1.26 17.48
N PRO A 59 -9.69 -1.10 18.69
CA PRO A 59 -9.40 -2.03 19.78
C PRO A 59 -9.82 -3.44 19.36
N ILE A 60 -8.89 -4.37 19.45
CA ILE A 60 -9.15 -5.79 19.27
C ILE A 60 -10.03 -6.21 20.47
N PHE A 61 -11.21 -6.77 20.22
CA PHE A 61 -12.13 -7.21 21.27
C PHE A 61 -11.69 -8.58 21.80
N THR A 62 -10.63 -8.64 22.62
CA THR A 62 -9.90 -9.90 22.92
C THR A 62 -10.44 -10.77 24.06
N ASP A 63 -11.48 -10.39 24.80
CA ASP A 63 -11.86 -11.16 26.00
C ASP A 63 -12.95 -12.21 25.76
N LYS A 64 -13.38 -12.42 24.52
CA LYS A 64 -14.44 -13.39 24.20
C LYS A 64 -13.85 -14.74 23.81
N GLN A 65 -14.18 -15.76 24.59
CA GLN A 65 -14.03 -17.16 24.19
C GLN A 65 -15.32 -17.68 23.56
N TYR A 66 -15.21 -18.44 22.47
CA TYR A 66 -16.35 -19.14 21.87
C TYR A 66 -16.34 -20.57 22.38
N SER A 67 -17.50 -21.08 22.82
CA SER A 67 -17.59 -22.44 23.36
C SER A 67 -17.51 -23.53 22.30
N ASN A 68 -17.86 -23.20 21.05
CA ASN A 68 -17.82 -24.08 19.88
C ASN A 68 -17.93 -23.27 18.58
N PHE A 69 -17.76 -23.96 17.45
CA PHE A 69 -17.87 -23.40 16.11
C PHE A 69 -19.22 -22.72 15.84
N ASP A 70 -20.33 -23.38 16.17
CA ASP A 70 -21.69 -22.88 15.93
C ASP A 70 -21.94 -21.51 16.59
N GLN A 71 -21.52 -21.36 17.85
CA GLN A 71 -21.66 -20.10 18.57
C GLN A 71 -20.83 -18.98 17.93
N MET A 72 -19.62 -19.30 17.47
CA MET A 72 -18.79 -18.36 16.74
C MET A 72 -19.46 -17.95 15.42
N MET A 73 -19.94 -18.92 14.65
CA MET A 73 -20.58 -18.71 13.36
C MET A 73 -21.88 -17.90 13.47
N GLU A 74 -22.71 -18.15 14.50
CA GLU A 74 -23.90 -17.35 14.78
C GLU A 74 -23.53 -15.87 14.99
N LYS A 75 -22.51 -15.60 15.82
CA LYS A 75 -22.04 -14.24 16.11
C LYS A 75 -21.40 -13.56 14.92
N GLN A 76 -20.57 -14.28 14.17
CA GLN A 76 -19.97 -13.79 12.94
C GLN A 76 -21.07 -13.39 11.93
N ASN A 77 -22.09 -14.24 11.74
CA ASN A 77 -23.20 -13.97 10.83
C ASN A 77 -24.06 -12.79 11.29
N GLU A 78 -24.32 -12.65 12.60
CA GLU A 78 -25.00 -11.49 13.18
C GLU A 78 -24.30 -10.18 12.77
N PHE A 79 -22.97 -10.10 12.97
CA PHE A 79 -22.18 -8.93 12.61
C PHE A 79 -22.09 -8.72 11.10
N ALA A 80 -21.87 -9.78 10.31
CA ALA A 80 -21.78 -9.69 8.86
C ALA A 80 -23.09 -9.18 8.23
N ASN A 81 -24.24 -9.69 8.69
CA ASN A 81 -25.56 -9.27 8.22
C ASN A 81 -25.86 -7.81 8.59
N LYS A 82 -25.53 -7.40 9.83
CA LYS A 82 -25.64 -6.00 10.24
C LYS A 82 -24.72 -5.08 9.42
N GLY A 83 -23.49 -5.52 9.15
CA GLY A 83 -22.55 -4.83 8.26
C GLY A 83 -23.12 -4.64 6.85
N LYS A 84 -23.77 -5.68 6.30
CA LYS A 84 -24.45 -5.62 4.99
C LYS A 84 -25.61 -4.63 4.98
N GLN A 85 -26.47 -4.63 5.99
CA GLN A 85 -27.58 -3.67 6.10
C GLN A 85 -27.08 -2.22 6.17
N LEU A 86 -26.04 -1.97 6.98
CA LEU A 86 -25.42 -0.65 7.10
C LEU A 86 -24.76 -0.20 5.80
N PHE A 87 -24.11 -1.12 5.09
CA PHE A 87 -23.49 -0.85 3.80
C PHE A 87 -24.54 -0.44 2.75
N LEU A 88 -25.66 -1.18 2.67
CA LEU A 88 -26.78 -0.85 1.78
C LEU A 88 -27.41 0.52 2.12
N SER A 89 -27.39 0.89 3.40
CA SER A 89 -27.84 2.21 3.89
C SER A 89 -26.78 3.31 3.71
N GLN A 90 -25.68 3.03 3.00
CA GLN A 90 -24.53 3.92 2.77
C GLN A 90 -23.82 4.40 4.05
N ASN A 91 -24.03 3.72 5.19
CA ASN A 91 -23.28 3.96 6.41
C ASN A 91 -22.02 3.08 6.43
N PHE A 92 -21.03 3.46 5.61
CA PHE A 92 -19.83 2.66 5.38
C PHE A 92 -18.92 2.52 6.60
N ALA A 93 -18.89 3.53 7.48
CA ALA A 93 -18.08 3.49 8.70
C ALA A 93 -18.59 2.45 9.71
N ASP A 94 -19.90 2.43 9.97
CA ASP A 94 -20.48 1.42 10.86
C ASP A 94 -20.53 0.04 10.20
N ALA A 95 -20.70 -0.02 8.86
CA ALA A 95 -20.57 -1.27 8.13
C ALA A 95 -19.17 -1.88 8.32
N LEU A 96 -18.11 -1.07 8.13
CA LEU A 96 -16.72 -1.48 8.35
C LEU A 96 -16.50 -2.01 9.77
N ARG A 97 -16.99 -1.29 10.79
CA ARG A 97 -16.87 -1.73 12.20
C ARG A 97 -17.53 -3.09 12.43
N ASN A 98 -18.68 -3.37 11.82
CA ASN A 98 -19.34 -4.66 11.98
C ASN A 98 -18.62 -5.77 11.21
N TYR A 99 -18.10 -5.50 10.01
CA TYR A 99 -17.29 -6.49 9.30
C TYR A 99 -15.97 -6.81 10.02
N ILE A 100 -15.34 -5.82 10.68
CA ILE A 100 -14.18 -6.07 11.54
C ILE A 100 -14.55 -6.99 12.70
N LYS A 101 -15.67 -6.74 13.40
CA LYS A 101 -16.15 -7.64 14.45
C LYS A 101 -16.42 -9.06 13.96
N ALA A 102 -17.00 -9.19 12.77
CA ALA A 102 -17.24 -10.49 12.15
C ALA A 102 -15.93 -11.22 11.83
N PHE A 103 -14.92 -10.48 11.37
CA PHE A 103 -13.56 -11.01 11.15
C PHE A 103 -12.89 -11.42 12.47
N ASP A 104 -13.02 -10.60 13.52
CA ASP A 104 -12.48 -10.89 14.85
C ASP A 104 -13.09 -12.19 15.43
N CYS A 105 -14.37 -12.48 15.18
CA CYS A 105 -14.98 -13.75 15.57
C CYS A 105 -14.23 -14.96 14.98
N LEU A 106 -14.05 -14.97 13.65
CA LEU A 106 -13.34 -16.03 12.93
C LEU A 106 -11.91 -16.18 13.43
N TYR A 107 -11.23 -15.04 13.57
CA TYR A 107 -9.83 -14.99 13.97
C TYR A 107 -9.62 -15.52 15.40
N THR A 108 -10.47 -15.10 16.34
CA THR A 108 -10.36 -15.53 17.74
C THR A 108 -10.64 -17.03 17.92
N TYR A 109 -11.64 -17.59 17.24
CA TYR A 109 -11.91 -19.03 17.28
C TYR A 109 -10.75 -19.84 16.73
N GLN A 110 -10.15 -19.38 15.63
CA GLN A 110 -9.07 -20.10 14.99
C GLN A 110 -7.77 -20.06 15.82
N GLN A 111 -7.53 -19.01 16.62
CA GLN A 111 -6.48 -19.00 17.63
C GLN A 111 -6.76 -19.99 18.78
N GLN A 112 -8.02 -20.10 19.23
CA GLN A 112 -8.42 -21.08 20.26
C GLN A 112 -8.16 -22.52 19.80
N LYS A 113 -8.54 -22.86 18.56
CA LYS A 113 -8.26 -24.17 17.96
C LYS A 113 -6.77 -24.49 17.91
N GLN A 114 -5.93 -23.49 17.63
CA GLN A 114 -4.48 -23.66 17.62
C GLN A 114 -3.91 -23.89 19.03
N ASP A 115 -4.35 -23.10 20.02
CA ASP A 115 -3.93 -23.27 21.42
C ASP A 115 -4.34 -24.65 21.97
N GLU A 116 -5.51 -25.18 21.57
CA GLU A 116 -5.96 -26.53 21.95
C GLU A 116 -5.10 -27.63 21.32
N ASN A 117 -4.73 -27.48 20.04
CA ASN A 117 -3.83 -28.42 19.35
C ASN A 117 -2.43 -28.46 19.97
N ASP A 118 -1.84 -27.28 20.23
CA ASP A 118 -0.52 -27.17 20.86
C ASP A 118 -0.51 -27.82 22.26
N ASN A 119 -1.59 -27.66 23.03
CA ASN A 119 -1.74 -28.29 24.34
C ASN A 119 -1.90 -29.82 24.26
N ASN A 120 -2.57 -30.34 23.23
CA ASN A 120 -2.75 -31.77 23.02
C ASN A 120 -1.45 -32.44 22.57
N GLU A 121 -0.67 -31.81 21.67
CA GLU A 121 0.63 -32.32 21.22
C GLU A 121 1.61 -32.48 22.39
N ILE A 122 1.67 -31.48 23.29
CA ILE A 122 2.46 -31.55 24.52
C ILE A 122 2.04 -32.73 25.41
N GLN A 123 0.74 -33.05 25.49
CA GLN A 123 0.27 -34.19 26.31
C GLN A 123 0.63 -35.54 25.71
N VAL A 124 0.61 -35.69 24.38
CA VAL A 124 1.01 -36.92 23.69
C VAL A 124 2.52 -37.17 23.85
N GLU A 125 3.36 -36.15 23.69
CA GLU A 125 4.81 -36.27 23.92
C GLU A 125 5.14 -36.69 25.37
N ILE A 126 4.35 -36.26 26.35
CA ILE A 126 4.52 -36.68 27.75
C ILE A 126 4.13 -38.15 27.95
N GLN A 127 3.14 -38.67 27.22
CA GLN A 127 2.70 -40.07 27.32
C GLN A 127 3.64 -41.05 26.62
N ASP A 128 4.15 -40.70 25.44
CA ASP A 128 5.08 -41.55 24.68
C ASP A 128 6.44 -41.69 25.37
N ASN A 129 6.90 -40.66 26.08
CA ASN A 129 8.10 -40.75 26.92
C ASN A 129 7.95 -41.72 28.11
N ASN A 130 6.72 -42.14 28.45
CA ASN A 130 6.46 -43.08 29.53
C ASN A 130 6.26 -44.54 29.06
N ASN A 131 6.03 -44.77 27.76
CA ASN A 131 5.71 -46.11 27.22
C ASN A 131 6.72 -46.52 26.15
N ASN A 132 7.93 -46.90 26.57
CA ASN A 132 8.95 -47.45 25.66
C ASN A 132 8.86 -49.00 25.64
N GLU A 133 7.89 -49.54 24.90
CA GLU A 133 7.87 -50.95 24.47
C GLU A 133 7.65 -51.05 22.94
N ASN A 134 8.39 -51.98 22.31
CA ASN A 134 8.66 -52.17 20.87
C ASN A 134 7.46 -52.00 19.91
N PRO A 135 7.65 -51.38 18.73
CA PRO A 135 6.65 -51.41 17.66
C PRO A 135 6.84 -52.62 16.73
N GLU A 136 5.76 -53.38 16.52
CA GLU A 136 5.61 -54.36 15.44
C GLU A 136 4.86 -53.72 14.26
N ASP A 137 5.39 -53.96 13.06
CA ASP A 137 4.90 -53.52 11.76
C ASP A 137 3.47 -54.02 11.44
N ASN A 138 2.63 -53.15 10.88
CA ASN A 138 1.64 -53.59 9.89
C ASN A 138 1.18 -52.47 8.96
N ASN A 139 1.46 -52.69 7.67
CA ASN A 139 0.96 -51.94 6.53
C ASN A 139 -0.47 -52.37 6.19
N ASN A 140 -1.30 -51.46 5.69
CA ASN A 140 -2.28 -51.79 4.65
C ASN A 140 -2.63 -50.57 3.79
N GLU A 141 -2.51 -50.79 2.48
CA GLU A 141 -2.91 -49.96 1.34
C GLU A 141 -4.43 -49.82 1.24
N TRP A 142 -4.89 -48.65 0.79
CA TRP A 142 -6.19 -48.50 0.13
C TRP A 142 -6.03 -47.67 -1.15
N GLU A 143 -6.72 -48.12 -2.20
CA GLU A 143 -6.73 -47.59 -3.56
C GLU A 143 -7.83 -46.52 -3.72
N ASP A 144 -7.53 -45.43 -4.44
CA ASP A 144 -8.48 -44.35 -4.79
C ASP A 144 -9.06 -44.54 -6.19
N GLU A 145 -10.37 -44.34 -6.34
CA GLU A 145 -11.06 -44.18 -7.63
C GLU A 145 -11.58 -42.73 -7.79
N ASP A 146 -11.10 -42.06 -8.85
CA ASP A 146 -11.61 -40.81 -9.41
C ASP A 146 -12.93 -41.04 -10.19
N ASP A 147 -13.87 -40.07 -10.23
CA ASP A 147 -13.99 -39.10 -11.35
C ASP A 147 -15.25 -38.20 -11.32
N SER A 148 -15.00 -36.90 -11.56
CA SER A 148 -15.66 -35.96 -12.49
C SER A 148 -17.14 -35.49 -12.42
N SER A 149 -17.26 -34.15 -12.56
CA SER A 149 -18.31 -33.29 -13.16
C SER A 149 -19.57 -32.98 -12.34
N GLY A 150 -20.05 -31.74 -12.17
CA GLY A 150 -19.77 -30.45 -12.81
C GLY A 150 -21.06 -29.88 -13.40
N ASP A 151 -21.74 -28.96 -12.68
CA ASP A 151 -22.55 -27.84 -13.19
C ASP A 151 -23.18 -27.08 -12.00
N CYS A 152 -22.95 -25.76 -11.90
CA CYS A 152 -23.52 -24.92 -10.83
C CYS A 152 -24.55 -23.93 -11.39
N GLU A 153 -25.82 -24.25 -11.15
CA GLU A 153 -26.93 -23.29 -11.08
C GLU A 153 -26.91 -22.56 -9.73
N ILE A 154 -27.48 -21.35 -9.68
CA ILE A 154 -27.71 -20.62 -8.43
C ILE A 154 -28.84 -21.34 -7.67
N ILE A 155 -28.47 -22.16 -6.69
CA ILE A 155 -29.39 -22.81 -5.75
C ILE A 155 -29.37 -22.02 -4.44
N ILE A 156 -30.55 -21.66 -3.94
CA ILE A 156 -30.75 -21.33 -2.52
C ILE A 156 -30.97 -22.69 -1.86
N GLU A 157 -29.92 -23.28 -1.29
CA GLU A 157 -29.99 -24.61 -0.69
C GLU A 157 -30.75 -24.59 0.64
N GLN A 158 -31.64 -25.57 0.77
CA GLN A 158 -32.30 -25.95 2.01
C GLN A 158 -31.35 -26.83 2.83
N GLU A 159 -31.45 -26.70 4.15
CA GLU A 159 -30.66 -27.45 5.16
C GLU A 159 -30.73 -28.97 4.92
N ILE A 160 -29.55 -29.60 4.84
CA ILE A 160 -29.37 -31.05 4.81
C ILE A 160 -28.84 -31.44 6.20
N ASP A 161 -29.62 -32.24 6.94
CA ASP A 161 -29.21 -32.87 8.19
C ASP A 161 -28.28 -34.06 7.87
N GLY A 162 -26.98 -33.81 7.77
CA GLY A 162 -25.91 -34.81 7.67
C GLY A 162 -24.90 -34.63 8.81
N GLU A 163 -24.28 -35.72 9.26
CA GLU A 163 -23.17 -35.68 10.22
C GLU A 163 -22.04 -34.81 9.61
N GLN A 164 -21.71 -33.69 10.26
CA GLN A 164 -20.66 -32.77 9.83
C GLN A 164 -19.29 -33.38 10.18
N ASP A 165 -18.52 -33.74 9.16
CA ASP A 165 -17.10 -34.06 9.31
C ASP A 165 -16.32 -32.77 9.61
N ASP A 166 -15.29 -32.84 10.47
CA ASP A 166 -14.47 -31.68 10.89
C ASP A 166 -13.82 -30.92 9.72
N ASP A 167 -13.67 -31.57 8.56
CA ASP A 167 -13.14 -30.98 7.32
C ASP A 167 -14.06 -29.87 6.75
N ASP A 168 -15.35 -29.89 7.07
CA ASP A 168 -16.31 -28.87 6.62
C ASP A 168 -16.14 -27.54 7.39
N GLU A 169 -15.66 -27.56 8.63
CA GLU A 169 -15.49 -26.35 9.45
C GLU A 169 -14.41 -25.43 8.89
N ASP A 170 -13.23 -25.98 8.55
CA ASP A 170 -12.09 -25.20 8.10
C ASP A 170 -12.36 -24.58 6.72
N VAL A 171 -13.05 -25.32 5.84
CA VAL A 171 -13.51 -24.82 4.54
C VAL A 171 -14.49 -23.66 4.74
N LEU A 172 -15.50 -23.82 5.61
CA LEU A 172 -16.49 -22.77 5.87
C LEU A 172 -15.86 -21.53 6.51
N LEU A 173 -14.90 -21.72 7.42
CA LEU A 173 -14.13 -20.64 8.05
C LEU A 173 -13.36 -19.83 7.00
N TYR A 174 -12.63 -20.51 6.12
CA TYR A 174 -11.87 -19.91 5.04
C TYR A 174 -12.76 -19.12 4.09
N ASP A 175 -13.90 -19.70 3.70
CA ASP A 175 -14.87 -19.08 2.81
C ASP A 175 -15.44 -17.78 3.39
N ASN A 176 -15.77 -17.79 4.67
CA ASN A 176 -16.24 -16.62 5.39
C ASN A 176 -15.16 -15.56 5.59
N LEU A 177 -13.91 -15.97 5.81
CA LEU A 177 -12.76 -15.07 5.91
C LEU A 177 -12.59 -14.24 4.63
N ILE A 178 -12.62 -14.91 3.47
CA ILE A 178 -12.56 -14.28 2.14
C ILE A 178 -13.72 -13.31 1.95
N LYS A 179 -14.96 -13.76 2.22
CA LYS A 179 -16.17 -12.93 2.05
C LYS A 179 -16.11 -11.67 2.91
N ILE A 180 -15.74 -11.79 4.18
CA ILE A 180 -15.66 -10.65 5.11
C ILE A 180 -14.54 -9.69 4.72
N LYS A 181 -13.34 -10.19 4.41
CA LYS A 181 -12.21 -9.31 4.04
C LYS A 181 -12.44 -8.55 2.74
N ASN A 182 -13.12 -9.16 1.77
CA ASN A 182 -13.58 -8.46 0.58
C ASN A 182 -14.56 -7.33 0.93
N ASN A 183 -15.50 -7.55 1.86
CA ASN A 183 -16.43 -6.52 2.32
C ASN A 183 -15.73 -5.39 3.10
N ILE A 184 -14.73 -5.72 3.94
CA ILE A 184 -13.87 -4.75 4.62
C ILE A 184 -13.16 -3.86 3.59
N CYS A 185 -12.53 -4.47 2.58
CA CYS A 185 -11.84 -3.73 1.51
C CYS A 185 -12.78 -2.77 0.79
N LEU A 186 -14.00 -3.21 0.47
CA LEU A 186 -14.99 -2.39 -0.22
C LEU A 186 -15.44 -1.19 0.65
N CYS A 187 -15.63 -1.39 1.96
CA CYS A 187 -15.93 -0.29 2.88
C CYS A 187 -14.76 0.70 2.99
N GLN A 188 -13.53 0.22 3.10
CA GLN A 188 -12.32 1.06 3.15
C GLN A 188 -12.19 1.91 1.88
N TYR A 189 -12.43 1.32 0.72
CA TYR A 189 -12.47 2.07 -0.54
C TYR A 189 -13.55 3.17 -0.53
N LYS A 190 -14.77 2.88 -0.06
CA LYS A 190 -15.86 3.86 0.05
C LYS A 190 -15.58 5.00 1.04
N LEU A 191 -14.68 4.77 2.00
CA LEU A 191 -14.22 5.75 2.97
C LEU A 191 -12.91 6.46 2.56
N ASN A 192 -12.44 6.25 1.32
CA ASN A 192 -11.17 6.76 0.80
C ASN A 192 -9.92 6.29 1.59
N LEU A 193 -10.01 5.17 2.31
CA LEU A 193 -8.90 4.53 3.03
C LEU A 193 -8.14 3.57 2.11
N PHE A 194 -7.57 4.11 1.03
CA PHE A 194 -7.08 3.29 -0.09
C PHE A 194 -5.88 2.40 0.25
N GLN A 195 -4.95 2.84 1.11
CA GLN A 195 -3.84 1.97 1.54
C GLN A 195 -4.34 0.76 2.32
N ASP A 196 -5.32 0.94 3.20
CA ASP A 196 -5.87 -0.17 3.99
C ASP A 196 -6.75 -1.09 3.14
N GLY A 197 -7.50 -0.52 2.18
CA GLY A 197 -8.19 -1.30 1.15
C GLY A 197 -7.23 -2.17 0.34
N GLU A 198 -6.09 -1.63 -0.10
CA GLU A 198 -5.05 -2.40 -0.80
C GLU A 198 -4.56 -3.58 0.05
N LYS A 199 -4.31 -3.37 1.36
CA LYS A 199 -3.87 -4.43 2.28
C LYS A 199 -4.94 -5.52 2.46
N SER A 200 -6.20 -5.13 2.68
CA SER A 200 -7.31 -6.08 2.83
C SER A 200 -7.53 -6.92 1.58
N ALA A 201 -7.38 -6.34 0.38
CA ALA A 201 -7.48 -7.10 -0.85
C ALA A 201 -6.27 -8.02 -1.08
N LYS A 202 -5.04 -7.58 -0.74
CA LYS A 202 -3.85 -8.43 -0.79
C LYS A 202 -3.99 -9.67 0.10
N PHE A 203 -4.56 -9.49 1.28
CA PHE A 203 -4.86 -10.60 2.19
C PHE A 203 -5.77 -11.65 1.53
N VAL A 204 -6.83 -11.24 0.83
CA VAL A 204 -7.69 -12.20 0.13
C VAL A 204 -6.95 -12.85 -1.04
N ILE A 205 -6.12 -12.09 -1.77
CA ILE A 205 -5.33 -12.61 -2.90
C ILE A 205 -4.25 -13.60 -2.44
N SER A 206 -3.72 -13.49 -1.23
CA SER A 206 -2.79 -14.50 -0.69
C SER A 206 -3.47 -15.84 -0.39
N LEU A 207 -4.79 -15.82 -0.17
CA LEU A 207 -5.60 -17.03 0.01
C LEU A 207 -6.01 -17.61 -1.34
N ASP A 208 -6.58 -16.75 -2.18
CA ASP A 208 -7.12 -17.08 -3.49
C ASP A 208 -6.61 -16.05 -4.51
N GLN A 209 -5.55 -16.43 -5.24
CA GLN A 209 -4.85 -15.54 -6.17
C GLN A 209 -5.74 -15.05 -7.32
N ASP A 210 -6.69 -15.90 -7.74
CA ASP A 210 -7.59 -15.65 -8.85
C ASP A 210 -8.92 -15.04 -8.39
N ASN A 211 -9.09 -14.71 -7.10
CA ASN A 211 -10.30 -14.11 -6.57
C ASN A 211 -10.64 -12.81 -7.31
N TYR A 212 -11.68 -12.85 -8.15
CA TYR A 212 -12.09 -11.71 -8.97
C TYR A 212 -12.43 -10.47 -8.14
N LYS A 213 -13.22 -10.64 -7.06
CA LYS A 213 -13.65 -9.51 -6.22
C LYS A 213 -12.47 -8.82 -5.55
N ALA A 214 -11.52 -9.60 -5.04
CA ALA A 214 -10.33 -9.05 -4.39
C ALA A 214 -9.42 -8.33 -5.39
N ASN A 215 -9.14 -8.94 -6.54
CA ASN A 215 -8.33 -8.30 -7.60
C ASN A 215 -8.99 -7.01 -8.11
N TYR A 216 -10.30 -7.02 -8.34
CA TYR A 216 -11.05 -5.84 -8.76
C TYR A 216 -11.01 -4.72 -7.71
N ASN A 217 -11.27 -5.05 -6.44
CA ASN A 217 -11.22 -4.08 -5.35
C ASN A 217 -9.81 -3.52 -5.12
N ARG A 218 -8.77 -4.37 -5.23
CA ARG A 218 -7.37 -3.95 -5.16
C ARG A 218 -7.03 -2.97 -6.28
N ALA A 219 -7.42 -3.27 -7.52
CA ALA A 219 -7.19 -2.39 -8.66
C ALA A 219 -7.80 -1.01 -8.43
N ARG A 220 -9.04 -0.94 -7.94
CA ARG A 220 -9.69 0.33 -7.60
C ARG A 220 -8.92 1.13 -6.56
N CYS A 221 -8.43 0.48 -5.51
CA CYS A 221 -7.58 1.14 -4.50
C CYS A 221 -6.27 1.64 -5.12
N LEU A 222 -5.60 0.82 -5.95
CA LEU A 222 -4.34 1.16 -6.60
C LEU A 222 -4.47 2.33 -7.59
N ILE A 223 -5.59 2.44 -8.31
CA ILE A 223 -5.88 3.59 -9.19
C ILE A 223 -5.92 4.88 -8.38
N GLN A 224 -6.63 4.88 -7.25
CA GLN A 224 -6.72 6.06 -6.37
C GLN A 224 -5.35 6.40 -5.75
N LEU A 225 -4.51 5.40 -5.53
CA LEU A 225 -3.11 5.55 -5.10
C LEU A 225 -2.14 5.89 -6.25
N LYS A 226 -2.63 6.10 -7.48
CA LYS A 226 -1.84 6.38 -8.69
C LYS A 226 -0.81 5.29 -9.04
N LYS A 227 -1.04 4.05 -8.60
CA LYS A 227 -0.18 2.87 -8.87
C LYS A 227 -0.69 2.09 -10.10
N TYR A 228 -0.80 2.76 -11.24
CA TYR A 228 -1.51 2.26 -12.43
C TYR A 228 -0.99 0.93 -12.98
N THR A 229 0.33 0.73 -13.06
CA THR A 229 0.92 -0.53 -13.54
C THR A 229 0.52 -1.74 -12.69
N GLN A 230 0.38 -1.55 -11.37
CA GLN A 230 -0.06 -2.63 -10.47
C GLN A 230 -1.57 -2.87 -10.60
N ALA A 231 -2.35 -1.79 -10.77
CA ALA A 231 -3.79 -1.89 -10.99
C ALA A 231 -4.12 -2.66 -12.27
N GLU A 232 -3.41 -2.38 -13.37
CA GLU A 232 -3.58 -3.08 -14.65
C GLU A 232 -3.39 -4.59 -14.49
N LYS A 233 -2.36 -5.04 -13.77
CA LYS A 233 -2.12 -6.47 -13.53
C LYS A 233 -3.29 -7.15 -12.82
N CYS A 234 -3.86 -6.50 -11.79
CA CYS A 234 -5.05 -7.00 -11.12
C CYS A 234 -6.27 -7.07 -12.05
N LEU A 235 -6.46 -6.07 -12.91
CA LEU A 235 -7.57 -6.04 -13.88
C LEU A 235 -7.41 -7.10 -14.98
N GLN A 236 -6.17 -7.42 -15.38
CA GLN A 236 -5.89 -8.51 -16.32
C GLN A 236 -6.31 -9.88 -15.76
N ILE A 237 -6.16 -10.12 -14.45
CA ILE A 237 -6.70 -11.32 -13.79
C ILE A 237 -8.23 -11.33 -13.89
N CYS A 238 -8.86 -10.20 -13.59
CA CYS A 238 -10.32 -10.07 -13.66
C CYS A 238 -10.88 -10.32 -15.07
N LEU A 239 -10.15 -9.93 -16.14
CA LEU A 239 -10.53 -10.21 -17.53
C LEU A 239 -10.48 -11.70 -17.89
N LYS A 240 -9.65 -12.52 -17.23
CA LYS A 240 -9.62 -13.96 -17.49
C LYS A 240 -10.95 -14.61 -17.10
N GLU A 241 -11.52 -14.19 -15.97
CA GLU A 241 -12.82 -14.68 -15.49
C GLU A 241 -13.99 -14.05 -16.28
N LYS A 242 -13.92 -12.74 -16.55
CA LYS A 242 -14.99 -11.99 -17.23
C LYS A 242 -14.46 -11.19 -18.42
N PRO A 243 -14.19 -11.84 -19.57
CA PRO A 243 -13.51 -11.19 -20.70
C PRO A 243 -14.32 -10.09 -21.38
N ASN A 244 -15.65 -10.12 -21.25
CA ASN A 244 -16.56 -9.18 -21.91
C ASN A 244 -17.08 -8.08 -20.97
N GLU A 245 -16.50 -7.94 -19.77
CA GLU A 245 -16.93 -6.93 -18.80
C GLU A 245 -16.39 -5.54 -19.20
N ASN A 246 -17.24 -4.71 -19.80
CA ASN A 246 -16.87 -3.37 -20.30
C ASN A 246 -16.22 -2.49 -19.22
N THR A 247 -16.70 -2.55 -17.98
CA THR A 247 -16.14 -1.75 -16.88
C THR A 247 -14.67 -2.08 -16.61
N ILE A 248 -14.23 -3.32 -16.81
CA ILE A 248 -12.82 -3.70 -16.63
C ILE A 248 -11.96 -3.14 -17.76
N HIS A 249 -12.44 -3.22 -19.00
CA HIS A 249 -11.76 -2.64 -20.16
C HIS A 249 -11.59 -1.13 -20.03
N GLU A 250 -12.63 -0.42 -19.55
CA GLU A 250 -12.57 1.01 -19.26
C GLU A 250 -11.50 1.35 -18.22
N LEU A 251 -11.45 0.62 -17.10
CA LEU A 251 -10.44 0.84 -16.05
C LEU A 251 -9.01 0.53 -16.53
N ILE A 252 -8.83 -0.49 -17.37
CA ILE A 252 -7.52 -0.78 -17.98
C ILE A 252 -7.08 0.36 -18.89
N ASN A 253 -7.99 0.88 -19.72
CA ASN A 253 -7.70 2.00 -20.59
C ASN A 253 -7.39 3.27 -19.78
N GLU A 254 -8.11 3.53 -18.70
CA GLU A 254 -7.80 4.62 -17.75
C GLU A 254 -6.39 4.45 -17.16
N CYS A 255 -6.04 3.25 -16.70
CA CYS A 255 -4.70 2.95 -16.18
C CYS A 255 -3.63 3.21 -17.24
N LYS A 256 -3.82 2.73 -18.47
CA LYS A 256 -2.84 2.91 -19.56
C LYS A 256 -2.66 4.36 -19.96
N ASN A 257 -3.76 5.07 -20.22
CA ASN A 257 -3.72 6.48 -20.63
C ASN A 257 -3.07 7.34 -19.54
N THR A 258 -3.42 7.12 -18.28
CA THR A 258 -2.87 7.90 -17.16
C THR A 258 -1.41 7.55 -16.92
N ASN A 259 -1.04 6.28 -17.02
CA ASN A 259 0.35 5.86 -16.89
C ASN A 259 1.23 6.40 -18.04
N GLU A 260 0.72 6.42 -19.27
CA GLU A 260 1.40 7.06 -20.41
C GLU A 260 1.56 8.56 -20.19
N GLN A 261 0.55 9.25 -19.67
CA GLN A 261 0.66 10.67 -19.32
C GLN A 261 1.66 10.92 -18.19
N VAL A 262 1.69 10.07 -17.16
CA VAL A 262 2.68 10.15 -16.07
C VAL A 262 4.09 9.88 -16.61
N ILE A 263 4.27 8.85 -17.44
CA ILE A 263 5.57 8.55 -18.06
C ILE A 263 5.99 9.71 -18.98
N GLU A 264 5.09 10.24 -19.80
CA GLU A 264 5.39 11.36 -20.69
C GLU A 264 5.70 12.63 -19.88
N PHE A 265 4.99 12.86 -18.78
CA PHE A 265 5.30 13.91 -17.80
C PHE A 265 6.71 13.68 -17.22
N GLU A 266 7.00 12.53 -16.62
CA GLU A 266 8.31 12.20 -16.04
C GLU A 266 9.45 12.33 -17.07
N GLN A 267 9.24 11.86 -18.29
CA GLN A 267 10.20 11.97 -19.39
C GLN A 267 10.38 13.41 -19.88
N LYS A 268 9.31 14.21 -19.92
CA LYS A 268 9.35 15.64 -20.28
C LYS A 268 9.93 16.51 -19.16
N PHE A 269 9.76 16.12 -17.90
CA PHE A 269 10.21 16.79 -16.68
C PHE A 269 11.49 16.16 -16.12
N ASN A 270 12.40 15.82 -17.04
CA ASN A 270 13.66 15.08 -16.85
C ASN A 270 14.69 15.79 -15.94
N ILE A 271 14.27 16.14 -14.73
CA ILE A 271 15.04 16.65 -13.61
C ILE A 271 15.01 15.56 -12.53
N GLY A 272 15.57 14.40 -12.86
CA GLY A 272 15.50 13.27 -11.96
C GLY A 272 16.08 11.98 -12.50
N ASP A 273 16.16 11.83 -13.83
CA ASP A 273 16.86 10.70 -14.44
C ASP A 273 18.35 10.76 -14.06
N GLN A 274 18.71 9.92 -13.10
CA GLN A 274 20.09 9.77 -12.63
C GLN A 274 21.02 9.37 -13.78
N ASN A 275 20.53 8.71 -14.83
CA ASN A 275 21.32 8.34 -15.99
C ASN A 275 21.55 9.54 -16.92
N LEU A 276 20.52 10.37 -17.17
CA LEU A 276 20.70 11.63 -17.89
C LEU A 276 21.63 12.58 -17.13
N LEU A 277 21.43 12.73 -15.82
CA LEU A 277 22.31 13.54 -14.97
C LEU A 277 23.74 13.00 -15.00
N LYS A 278 23.95 11.68 -14.88
CA LYS A 278 25.28 11.05 -15.03
C LYS A 278 25.88 11.34 -16.41
N LYS A 279 25.10 11.24 -17.48
CA LYS A 279 25.56 11.52 -18.85
C LYS A 279 25.95 13.00 -19.01
N GLN A 280 25.15 13.93 -18.51
CA GLN A 280 25.45 15.36 -18.54
C GLN A 280 26.68 15.69 -17.68
N LEU A 281 26.79 15.12 -16.49
CA LEU A 281 27.97 15.27 -15.62
C LEU A 281 29.24 14.73 -16.28
N SER A 282 29.15 13.60 -17.02
CA SER A 282 30.30 13.04 -17.74
C SER A 282 30.76 13.91 -18.92
N GLN A 283 29.92 14.81 -19.40
CA GLN A 283 30.23 15.73 -20.50
C GLN A 283 30.74 17.09 -20.00
N LEU A 284 30.60 17.40 -18.71
CA LEU A 284 31.07 18.65 -18.12
C LEU A 284 32.59 18.58 -17.95
N GLN A 285 33.29 19.46 -18.65
CA GLN A 285 34.68 19.78 -18.32
C GLN A 285 34.66 20.41 -16.92
N ASP A 286 35.55 19.94 -16.03
CA ASP A 286 35.69 20.43 -14.66
C ASP A 286 34.57 20.06 -13.67
N ALA A 287 33.79 19.01 -13.94
CA ALA A 287 32.75 18.55 -13.01
C ALA A 287 33.25 18.30 -11.56
N SER A 288 34.50 17.87 -11.40
CA SER A 288 35.15 17.63 -10.11
C SER A 288 35.78 18.89 -9.48
N GLN A 289 35.83 20.02 -10.18
CA GLN A 289 36.39 21.27 -9.67
C GLN A 289 35.60 21.76 -8.46
N ILE A 290 36.32 22.05 -7.38
CA ILE A 290 35.77 22.71 -6.19
C ILE A 290 35.52 24.18 -6.53
N VAL A 291 34.27 24.62 -6.41
CA VAL A 291 33.84 26.00 -6.72
C VAL A 291 33.42 26.78 -5.48
N ILE A 292 33.19 26.09 -4.37
CA ILE A 292 33.00 26.71 -3.05
C ILE A 292 33.98 26.02 -2.11
N GLU A 293 35.05 26.70 -1.74
CA GLU A 293 36.10 26.15 -0.87
C GLU A 293 35.82 26.48 0.61
N ASN A 294 36.37 25.67 1.52
CA ASN A 294 36.40 25.95 2.96
C ASN A 294 35.02 26.14 3.63
N GLN A 295 33.96 25.59 3.03
CA GLN A 295 32.60 25.62 3.56
C GLN A 295 32.04 24.21 3.64
N SER A 296 31.63 23.79 4.85
CA SER A 296 30.94 22.51 5.07
C SER A 296 29.43 22.61 4.82
N SER A 297 28.89 23.82 4.75
CA SER A 297 27.47 24.05 4.44
C SER A 297 27.25 25.32 3.65
N VAL A 298 26.31 25.30 2.72
CA VAL A 298 25.98 26.42 1.86
C VAL A 298 24.46 26.58 1.81
N MET A 299 23.97 27.80 2.01
CA MET A 299 22.58 28.15 1.68
C MET A 299 22.50 28.52 0.21
N ILE A 300 21.63 27.83 -0.53
CA ILE A 300 21.29 28.15 -1.91
C ILE A 300 19.90 28.75 -1.93
N GLN A 301 19.74 29.81 -2.71
CA GLN A 301 18.46 30.43 -3.00
C GLN A 301 18.21 30.36 -4.51
N ILE A 302 17.06 29.79 -4.89
CA ILE A 302 16.52 29.84 -6.24
C ILE A 302 15.36 30.84 -6.20
N GLY A 303 15.36 31.83 -7.08
CA GLY A 303 14.37 32.90 -7.08
C GLY A 303 13.96 33.33 -8.48
N GLU A 304 13.47 34.55 -8.58
CA GLU A 304 13.14 35.16 -9.87
C GLU A 304 14.38 35.23 -10.79
N PRO A 305 14.21 35.03 -12.12
CA PRO A 305 12.94 34.85 -12.83
C PRO A 305 12.45 33.39 -12.92
N ILE A 306 13.12 32.44 -12.26
CA ILE A 306 12.79 31.02 -12.40
C ILE A 306 11.54 30.66 -11.60
N LEU A 307 11.47 31.08 -10.33
CA LEU A 307 10.36 30.79 -9.43
C LEU A 307 9.58 32.06 -9.11
N LYS A 308 8.25 31.97 -9.03
CA LYS A 308 7.38 33.05 -8.50
C LYS A 308 7.67 33.36 -7.03
N GLN A 309 8.21 32.38 -6.30
CA GLN A 309 8.56 32.50 -4.89
C GLN A 309 10.00 32.04 -4.66
N ASN A 310 10.75 32.77 -3.84
CA ASN A 310 12.11 32.37 -3.48
C ASN A 310 12.12 31.04 -2.72
N PHE A 311 12.81 30.04 -3.25
CA PHE A 311 13.04 28.76 -2.59
C PHE A 311 14.46 28.74 -2.03
N LYS A 312 14.58 28.55 -0.71
CA LYS A 312 15.87 28.49 0.00
C LYS A 312 16.07 27.12 0.61
N PHE A 313 17.29 26.60 0.50
CA PHE A 313 17.66 25.35 1.13
C PHE A 313 19.13 25.35 1.50
N LYS A 314 19.47 24.53 2.50
CA LYS A 314 20.84 24.37 2.97
C LYS A 314 21.38 23.02 2.51
N ILE A 315 22.52 23.01 1.85
CA ILE A 315 23.27 21.81 1.51
C ILE A 315 24.49 21.68 2.40
N HIS A 316 24.92 20.45 2.62
CA HIS A 316 26.08 20.11 3.43
C HIS A 316 27.05 19.28 2.59
N SER A 317 28.35 19.55 2.70
CA SER A 317 29.40 18.76 2.09
C SER A 317 30.12 17.95 3.16
N LYS A 318 30.51 16.73 2.81
CA LYS A 318 31.39 15.91 3.64
C LYS A 318 32.87 16.32 3.51
N GLN A 319 33.20 17.06 2.45
CA GLN A 319 34.54 17.54 2.16
C GLN A 319 34.63 19.04 2.45
N ASN A 320 35.85 19.59 2.46
CA ASN A 320 36.09 21.01 2.71
C ASN A 320 35.77 21.88 1.49
N GLY A 321 34.50 21.86 1.06
CA GLY A 321 33.99 22.57 -0.10
C GLY A 321 32.99 21.79 -0.93
N PHE A 322 32.52 22.39 -2.02
CA PHE A 322 31.56 21.80 -2.95
C PHE A 322 32.11 21.80 -4.37
N SER A 323 32.11 20.63 -5.02
CA SER A 323 32.38 20.53 -6.45
C SER A 323 31.15 20.90 -7.30
N ILE A 324 31.36 21.25 -8.56
CA ILE A 324 30.28 21.50 -9.53
C ILE A 324 29.31 20.32 -9.58
N GLU A 325 29.85 19.10 -9.67
CA GLU A 325 29.06 17.87 -9.65
C GLU A 325 28.19 17.74 -8.39
N GLN A 326 28.76 17.98 -7.21
CA GLN A 326 28.02 17.90 -5.95
C GLN A 326 26.88 18.91 -5.90
N LEU A 327 27.13 20.16 -6.33
CA LEU A 327 26.10 21.19 -6.41
C LEU A 327 24.97 20.80 -7.36
N LEU A 328 25.30 20.36 -8.58
CA LEU A 328 24.31 19.93 -9.57
C LEU A 328 23.48 18.75 -9.12
N ARG A 329 24.09 17.77 -8.42
CA ARG A 329 23.36 16.63 -7.84
C ARG A 329 22.37 17.06 -6.77
N GLN A 330 22.74 18.00 -5.90
CA GLN A 330 21.84 18.52 -4.87
C GLN A 330 20.73 19.37 -5.49
N LEU A 331 21.07 20.25 -6.44
CA LEU A 331 20.10 21.05 -7.19
C LEU A 331 19.08 20.17 -7.90
N SER A 332 19.52 19.10 -8.58
CA SER A 332 18.62 18.15 -9.25
C SER A 332 17.61 17.53 -8.29
N LYS A 333 18.04 17.10 -7.10
CA LYS A 333 17.13 16.55 -6.08
C LYS A 333 16.10 17.57 -5.61
N ILE A 334 16.51 18.83 -5.54
CA ILE A 334 15.67 19.90 -5.01
C ILE A 334 14.69 20.39 -6.03
N PHE A 335 15.10 20.58 -7.28
CA PHE A 335 14.17 20.82 -8.36
C PHE A 335 13.12 19.72 -8.43
N LYS A 336 13.50 18.44 -8.30
CA LYS A 336 12.51 17.34 -8.21
C LYS A 336 11.44 17.60 -7.13
N LYS A 337 11.85 17.97 -5.92
CA LYS A 337 10.90 18.32 -4.83
C LYS A 337 10.03 19.53 -5.16
N ILE A 338 10.60 20.58 -5.75
CA ILE A 338 9.86 21.77 -6.18
C ILE A 338 8.81 21.38 -7.22
N TYR A 339 9.13 20.48 -8.16
CA TYR A 339 8.18 19.97 -9.16
C TYR A 339 7.08 19.10 -8.56
N GLU A 340 7.41 18.21 -7.63
CA GLU A 340 6.44 17.39 -6.91
C GLU A 340 5.42 18.31 -6.19
N GLU A 341 5.91 19.30 -5.45
CA GLU A 341 5.05 20.26 -4.74
C GLU A 341 4.28 21.18 -5.71
N GLU A 342 4.88 21.59 -6.82
CA GLU A 342 4.20 22.34 -7.88
C GLU A 342 3.02 21.55 -8.43
N PHE A 343 3.23 20.26 -8.74
CA PHE A 343 2.23 19.38 -9.30
C PHE A 343 1.09 19.10 -8.32
N GLU A 344 1.40 18.97 -7.03
CA GLU A 344 0.41 18.78 -5.96
C GLU A 344 -0.43 20.04 -5.72
N THR A 345 0.15 21.23 -5.91
CA THR A 345 -0.52 22.51 -5.62
C THR A 345 -1.22 23.14 -6.82
N ALA A 346 -0.85 22.77 -8.05
CA ALA A 346 -1.47 23.29 -9.25
C ALA A 346 -2.89 22.73 -9.46
N THR A 347 -3.85 23.63 -9.71
CA THR A 347 -5.26 23.25 -9.94
C THR A 347 -5.55 22.95 -11.41
N ASN A 348 -4.70 23.43 -12.32
CA ASN A 348 -4.84 23.24 -13.77
C ASN A 348 -3.71 22.38 -14.35
N ASN A 349 -3.57 21.15 -13.87
CA ASN A 349 -2.56 20.22 -14.38
C ASN A 349 -2.80 19.82 -15.86
N ASP A 350 -4.04 19.95 -16.35
CA ASP A 350 -4.49 19.33 -17.61
C ASP A 350 -4.64 20.26 -18.83
N LYS A 351 -4.30 21.55 -18.73
CA LYS A 351 -4.45 22.43 -19.92
C LYS A 351 -3.35 22.14 -20.94
N VAL A 352 -3.72 21.26 -21.88
CA VAL A 352 -3.11 20.87 -23.15
C VAL A 352 -2.18 21.96 -23.68
N TYR A 353 -0.96 21.54 -23.97
CA TYR A 353 0.11 22.34 -24.56
C TYR A 353 -0.31 22.84 -25.95
N ASN A 354 -0.92 24.03 -26.02
CA ASN A 354 -1.08 24.70 -27.30
C ASN A 354 0.28 25.29 -27.72
N ASN A 355 0.97 24.57 -28.61
CA ASN A 355 2.28 24.88 -29.20
C ASN A 355 2.41 26.27 -29.87
N GLN A 356 1.41 27.12 -29.80
CA GLN A 356 1.34 28.35 -30.60
C GLN A 356 2.17 29.51 -30.04
N ASN A 357 2.73 29.41 -28.82
CA ASN A 357 3.59 30.46 -28.27
C ASN A 357 4.77 29.90 -27.43
N PRO A 358 5.94 29.62 -28.03
CA PRO A 358 7.11 29.07 -27.35
C PRO A 358 7.79 30.05 -26.36
N THR A 359 7.28 31.27 -26.23
CA THR A 359 7.78 32.34 -25.35
C THR A 359 7.06 32.41 -24.00
N VAL A 360 5.86 31.83 -23.86
CA VAL A 360 5.14 31.74 -22.58
C VAL A 360 5.44 30.38 -21.96
N ARG A 361 6.70 30.15 -21.56
CA ARG A 361 7.14 28.81 -21.12
C ARG A 361 6.74 28.42 -19.71
N ASN A 362 6.50 29.36 -18.78
CA ASN A 362 6.73 29.05 -17.37
C ASN A 362 5.71 29.67 -16.42
N GLU A 363 4.41 29.46 -16.63
CA GLU A 363 3.44 29.78 -15.58
C GLU A 363 2.40 28.67 -15.44
N THR A 364 2.61 27.87 -14.41
CA THR A 364 1.57 27.10 -13.73
C THR A 364 0.90 27.98 -12.66
N ASP A 365 -0.26 27.53 -12.20
CA ASP A 365 -0.99 28.11 -11.06
C ASP A 365 -0.61 27.46 -9.72
N GLY A 366 0.37 26.56 -9.71
CA GLY A 366 0.93 26.00 -8.50
C GLY A 366 1.87 26.96 -7.78
N LYS A 367 2.42 26.50 -6.66
CA LYS A 367 3.10 27.32 -5.64
C LYS A 367 4.26 28.17 -6.19
N TYR A 368 5.10 27.57 -7.02
CA TYR A 368 6.30 28.17 -7.59
C TYR A 368 6.10 28.69 -9.00
N GLY A 369 4.97 28.36 -9.64
CA GLY A 369 4.63 28.79 -10.98
C GLY A 369 5.56 28.23 -12.05
N ILE A 370 6.30 27.16 -11.75
CA ILE A 370 7.19 26.54 -12.73
C ILE A 370 6.47 25.49 -13.53
N ARG A 371 6.47 25.68 -14.86
CA ARG A 371 6.05 24.61 -15.74
C ARG A 371 7.22 23.72 -16.11
N LYS A 372 8.36 24.27 -16.54
CA LYS A 372 9.46 23.48 -17.10
C LYS A 372 10.83 24.15 -16.96
N LEU A 373 11.80 23.40 -16.43
CA LEU A 373 13.19 23.79 -16.29
C LEU A 373 14.01 22.55 -16.61
N TYR A 374 14.95 22.62 -17.53
CA TYR A 374 15.88 21.53 -17.72
C TYR A 374 17.16 21.78 -16.92
N LEU A 375 17.86 20.72 -16.51
CA LEU A 375 19.20 20.85 -15.92
C LEU A 375 20.17 21.62 -16.84
N LYS A 376 20.02 21.52 -18.16
CA LYS A 376 20.81 22.30 -19.13
C LYS A 376 20.47 23.79 -19.15
N ASP A 377 19.29 24.16 -18.65
CA ASP A 377 18.86 25.55 -18.48
C ASP A 377 19.39 26.10 -17.14
N ILE A 378 19.99 25.26 -16.29
CA ILE A 378 20.69 25.70 -15.09
C ILE A 378 22.12 26.05 -15.48
N ARG A 379 22.36 27.32 -15.77
CA ARG A 379 23.73 27.84 -15.81
C ARG A 379 24.23 28.12 -14.41
N LEU A 380 25.34 27.50 -14.04
CA LEU A 380 26.13 27.82 -12.85
C LEU A 380 27.24 28.82 -13.21
N ASP A 381 26.95 29.76 -14.11
CA ASP A 381 27.93 30.70 -14.63
C ASP A 381 28.35 31.73 -13.57
N LYS A 382 27.48 31.99 -12.58
CA LYS A 382 27.75 32.97 -11.52
C LYS A 382 27.26 32.48 -10.15
N ILE A 383 28.21 31.99 -9.35
CA ILE A 383 28.02 31.83 -7.91
C ILE A 383 28.38 33.18 -7.26
N ILE A 384 27.39 33.94 -6.84
CA ILE A 384 27.56 35.21 -6.15
C ILE A 384 27.62 34.91 -4.65
N TYR A 385 28.76 35.15 -4.02
CA TYR A 385 28.85 35.08 -2.55
C TYR A 385 28.40 36.40 -1.93
N ASN A 386 27.34 36.35 -1.12
CA ASN A 386 26.91 37.47 -0.29
C ASN A 386 27.61 37.36 1.08
N VAL A 387 28.65 38.17 1.26
CA VAL A 387 29.49 38.19 2.48
C VAL A 387 28.67 38.55 3.73
N GLU A 388 27.77 39.52 3.63
CA GLU A 388 26.98 40.01 4.78
C GLU A 388 26.05 38.95 5.34
N LYS A 389 25.49 38.11 4.48
CA LYS A 389 24.52 37.07 4.87
C LYS A 389 25.16 35.69 5.02
N ASN A 390 26.42 35.53 4.61
CA ASN A 390 27.08 34.24 4.45
C ASN A 390 26.25 33.28 3.57
N ILE A 391 25.72 33.79 2.45
CA ILE A 391 24.86 33.04 1.52
C ILE A 391 25.53 33.00 0.15
N HIS A 392 25.56 31.83 -0.48
CA HIS A 392 25.90 31.72 -1.89
C HIS A 392 24.62 31.82 -2.72
N LEU A 393 24.47 32.93 -3.42
CA LEU A 393 23.44 33.12 -4.43
C LEU A 393 23.95 32.51 -5.72
N ILE A 394 23.46 31.32 -6.03
CA ILE A 394 23.68 30.72 -7.34
C ILE A 394 22.63 31.34 -8.25
N ASN A 395 23.05 32.19 -9.17
CA ASN A 395 22.13 32.64 -10.20
C ASN A 395 21.93 31.45 -11.15
N VAL A 396 20.70 30.98 -11.25
CA VAL A 396 20.30 29.92 -12.17
C VAL A 396 19.59 30.66 -13.31
N LEU A 397 20.08 30.55 -14.55
CA LEU A 397 19.50 31.22 -15.72
C LEU A 397 19.45 30.37 -16.99
#